data_AF-A0A034VLN1-F1
#
_entry.id   AF-A0A034VLN1-F1
#
_cell.length_a   1.000
_cell.length_b   1.000
_cell.length_c   1.000
_cell.angle_alpha   90.00
_cell.angle_beta   90.00
_cell.angle_gamma   90.00
#
_symmetry.space_group_name_H-M   'P 1'
#
loop_
_entity.id
_entity.type
_entity.pdbx_description
1 polymer ?
#
loop_
_entity_poly.entity_id
_entity_poly.type
_entity_poly.pdbx_seq_one_letter_code
_entity_poly.pdbx_strand_id
1 'polypeptide(L)'
;GDLHYLINTSFENQLRLHRQDELIQYYHEVLTSTLRKLTYGGHIPSLHELCVQLEDRRFYALTSTIVNQPLQICENSDDSDLNSLTEVNERSKKFYKGLYTNKKVQNIIKALLPYFDRKGLLDVSD
;
A
#
# COMPACT_ATOMS: atom_id res chain seq x y z
N GLY A 1 8.21 0.50 3.90
CA GLY A 1 6.86 0.95 4.24
C GLY A 1 6.40 2.01 3.28
N ASP A 2 7.02 3.18 3.34
CA ASP A 2 6.49 4.42 2.74
C ASP A 2 6.29 4.38 1.21
N LEU A 3 7.22 3.78 0.46
CA LEU A 3 7.05 3.65 -0.99
C LEU A 3 5.88 2.71 -1.35
N HIS A 4 5.70 1.62 -0.61
CA HIS A 4 4.52 0.75 -0.78
C HIS A 4 3.24 1.48 -0.40
N TYR A 5 3.24 2.24 0.68
CA TYR A 5 2.10 3.06 1.06
C TYR A 5 1.74 4.05 -0.06
N LEU A 6 2.69 4.85 -0.52
CA LEU A 6 2.51 5.81 -1.62
C LEU A 6 1.94 5.13 -2.87
N ILE A 7 2.56 4.04 -3.32
CA ILE A 7 2.13 3.28 -4.50
C ILE A 7 0.68 2.78 -4.34
N ASN A 8 0.35 2.23 -3.18
CA ASN A 8 -0.91 1.50 -2.95
C ASN A 8 -2.04 2.36 -2.37
N THR A 9 -1.80 3.62 -2.01
CA THR A 9 -2.87 4.53 -1.56
C THR A 9 -3.09 5.69 -2.51
N SER A 10 -2.04 6.22 -3.15
CA SER A 10 -2.09 7.51 -3.84
C SER A 10 -2.20 7.43 -5.36
N PHE A 11 -1.82 6.32 -6.00
CA PHE A 11 -1.93 6.17 -7.46
C PHE A 11 -3.28 5.60 -7.89
N GLU A 12 -3.65 5.70 -9.16
CA GLU A 12 -4.83 4.98 -9.67
C GLU A 12 -4.58 3.48 -9.78
N ASN A 13 -5.61 2.65 -9.59
CA ASN A 13 -5.48 1.19 -9.63
C ASN A 13 -4.91 0.68 -10.96
N GLN A 14 -5.26 1.30 -12.08
CA GLN A 14 -4.76 0.91 -13.41
C GLN A 14 -3.23 1.03 -13.48
N LEU A 15 -2.69 2.13 -12.95
CA LEU A 15 -1.27 2.39 -12.84
C LEU A 15 -0.57 1.37 -11.92
N ARG A 16 -1.18 1.04 -10.78
CA ARG A 16 -0.64 0.06 -9.82
C ARG A 16 -0.61 -1.37 -10.37
N LEU A 17 -1.62 -1.75 -11.16
CA LEU A 17 -1.78 -3.13 -11.64
C LEU A 17 -1.00 -3.40 -12.93
N HIS A 18 -0.92 -2.40 -13.82
CA HIS A 18 -0.44 -2.63 -15.18
C HIS A 18 0.87 -1.91 -15.51
N ARG A 19 1.28 -0.93 -14.68
CA ARG A 19 2.46 -0.09 -14.95
C ARG A 19 3.34 0.09 -13.71
N GLN A 20 3.30 -0.88 -12.79
CA GLN A 20 4.05 -0.80 -11.54
C GLN A 20 5.56 -0.71 -11.78
N ASP A 21 6.08 -1.51 -12.72
CA ASP A 21 7.51 -1.53 -13.03
C ASP A 21 7.97 -0.19 -13.62
N GLU A 22 7.16 0.40 -14.51
CA GLU A 22 7.42 1.72 -15.07
C GLU A 22 7.42 2.82 -13.99
N LEU A 23 6.50 2.73 -13.02
CA LEU A 23 6.46 3.66 -11.89
C LEU A 23 7.68 3.52 -10.98
N ILE A 24 8.12 2.29 -10.70
CA ILE A 24 9.30 2.03 -9.88
C ILE A 24 10.55 2.58 -10.57
N GLN A 25 10.68 2.35 -11.88
CA GLN A 25 11.79 2.90 -12.66
C GLN A 25 11.77 4.43 -12.65
N TYR A 26 10.62 5.04 -12.93
CA TYR A 26 10.49 6.50 -12.91
C TYR A 26 10.82 7.09 -11.52
N TYR A 27 10.32 6.47 -10.46
CA TYR A 27 10.63 6.88 -9.09
C TYR A 27 12.13 6.78 -8.80
N HIS A 28 12.79 5.71 -9.25
CA HIS A 28 14.24 5.52 -9.09
C HIS A 28 15.03 6.63 -9.81
N GLU A 29 14.66 6.97 -11.04
CA GLU A 29 15.30 8.05 -11.80
C GLU A 29 15.17 9.40 -11.10
N VAL A 30 13.97 9.73 -10.60
CA VAL A 30 13.73 10.97 -9.84
C VAL A 30 14.50 10.97 -8.52
N LEU A 31 14.47 9.87 -7.77
CA LEU A 31 15.19 9.73 -6.50
C LEU A 31 16.70 9.92 -6.69
N THR A 32 17.30 9.17 -7.61
CA THR A 32 18.75 9.20 -7.82
C THR A 32 19.22 10.54 -8.37
N SER A 33 18.47 11.15 -9.30
CA SER A 33 18.80 12.49 -9.81
C SER A 33 18.70 13.56 -8.73
N THR A 34 17.73 13.45 -7.82
CA THR A 34 17.54 14.39 -6.71
C THR A 34 18.66 14.26 -5.68
N LEU A 35 19.00 13.05 -5.25
CA LEU A 35 20.10 12.81 -4.30
C LEU A 35 21.45 13.32 -4.82
N ARG A 36 21.71 13.15 -6.12
CA ARG A 36 22.92 13.70 -6.77
C ARG A 36 22.95 15.23 -6.74
N LYS A 37 21.83 15.89 -7.08
CA LYS A 37 21.72 17.36 -7.03
C LYS A 37 21.93 17.91 -5.63
N LEU A 38 21.49 17.18 -4.61
CA LEU A 38 21.67 17.54 -3.20
C LEU A 38 23.05 17.19 -2.65
N THR A 39 23.97 16.68 -3.48
CA THR A 39 25.31 16.24 -3.05
C THR A 39 25.26 15.27 -1.87
N TYR A 40 24.27 14.36 -1.90
CA TYR A 40 24.08 13.38 -0.84
C TYR A 40 25.34 12.50 -0.69
N GLY A 41 25.95 12.51 0.51
CA GLY A 41 27.21 11.80 0.78
C GLY A 41 27.06 10.31 1.09
N GLY A 42 25.83 9.78 1.10
CA GLY A 42 25.55 8.38 1.40
C GLY A 42 25.40 7.50 0.15
N HIS A 43 25.07 6.24 0.37
CA HIS A 43 24.78 5.28 -0.70
C HIS A 43 23.52 5.67 -1.46
N ILE A 44 23.59 5.66 -2.81
CA ILE A 44 22.43 5.84 -3.68
C ILE A 44 22.08 4.45 -4.23
N PRO A 45 20.88 3.91 -3.92
CA PRO A 45 20.52 2.56 -4.34
C PRO A 45 20.44 2.47 -5.87
N SER A 46 20.92 1.37 -6.42
CA SER A 46 20.64 0.93 -7.78
C SER A 46 19.17 0.53 -7.94
N LEU A 47 18.71 0.45 -9.20
CA LEU A 47 17.34 0.02 -9.49
C LEU A 47 17.12 -1.42 -8.98
N HIS A 48 18.12 -2.29 -9.10
CA HIS A 48 18.06 -3.65 -8.60
C HIS A 48 17.87 -3.70 -7.07
N GLU A 49 18.68 -2.96 -6.31
CA GLU A 49 18.55 -2.88 -4.85
C GLU A 49 17.17 -2.34 -4.43
N LEU A 50 16.65 -1.33 -5.14
CA LEU A 50 15.31 -0.81 -4.89
C LEU A 50 14.24 -1.89 -5.14
N CYS A 51 14.32 -2.61 -6.25
CA CYS A 51 13.38 -3.69 -6.58
C CYS A 51 13.42 -4.82 -5.53
N VAL A 52 14.61 -5.23 -5.09
CA VAL A 52 14.78 -6.23 -4.02
C VAL A 52 14.13 -5.74 -2.73
N GLN A 53 14.37 -4.50 -2.31
CA GLN A 53 13.74 -3.93 -1.11
C GLN A 53 12.21 -3.84 -1.23
N LEU A 54 11.70 -3.58 -2.43
CA LEU A 54 10.26 -3.57 -2.69
C LEU A 54 9.65 -4.97 -2.59
N GLU A 55 10.32 -5.99 -3.14
CA GLU A 55 9.88 -7.39 -3.02
C GLU A 55 9.91 -7.86 -1.55
N ASP A 56 11.01 -7.63 -0.84
CA ASP A 56 11.20 -8.01 0.56
C ASP A 56 10.11 -7.43 1.48
N ARG A 57 9.60 -6.25 1.14
CA ARG A 57 8.60 -5.52 1.92
C ARG A 57 7.21 -5.55 1.31
N ARG A 58 6.94 -6.46 0.37
CA ARG A 58 5.69 -6.48 -0.40
C ARG A 58 4.44 -6.69 0.46
N PHE A 59 4.57 -7.28 1.64
CA PHE A 59 3.48 -7.35 2.63
C PHE A 59 2.90 -5.95 2.99
N TYR A 60 3.71 -4.88 2.93
CA TYR A 60 3.21 -3.52 3.13
C TYR A 60 2.26 -3.05 2.02
N ALA A 61 2.35 -3.60 0.81
CA ALA A 61 1.40 -3.32 -0.25
C ALA A 61 0.01 -3.88 0.12
N LEU A 62 -0.03 -5.11 0.63
CA LEU A 62 -1.24 -5.76 1.10
C LEU A 62 -1.91 -4.96 2.23
N THR A 63 -1.15 -4.63 3.28
CA THR A 63 -1.69 -3.87 4.42
C THR A 63 -2.12 -2.47 4.00
N SER A 64 -1.40 -1.82 3.08
CA SER A 64 -1.80 -0.51 2.55
C SER A 64 -3.11 -0.56 1.78
N THR A 65 -3.33 -1.61 0.97
CA THR A 65 -4.58 -1.78 0.22
C THR A 65 -5.75 -2.21 1.09
N ILE A 66 -5.54 -3.13 2.04
CA ILE A 66 -6.65 -3.70 2.82
C ILE A 66 -6.97 -2.87 4.06
N VAL A 67 -6.00 -2.21 4.67
CA VAL A 67 -6.20 -1.47 5.92
C VAL A 67 -6.21 0.03 5.68
N ASN A 68 -5.13 0.58 5.12
CA ASN A 68 -4.97 2.04 5.03
C ASN A 68 -5.92 2.67 4.01
N GLN A 69 -6.05 2.07 2.83
CA GLN A 69 -6.87 2.63 1.77
C GLN A 69 -8.38 2.66 2.11
N PRO A 70 -8.97 1.65 2.78
CA PRO A 70 -10.35 1.74 3.24
C PRO A 70 -10.59 2.83 4.27
N LEU A 71 -9.63 3.07 5.17
CA LEU A 71 -9.71 4.17 6.14
C LEU A 71 -9.73 5.53 5.45
N GLN A 72 -8.88 5.73 4.44
CA GLN A 72 -8.88 6.95 3.63
C GLN A 72 -10.18 7.12 2.83
N ILE A 73 -10.72 6.05 2.25
CA ILE A 73 -11.99 6.13 1.49
C ILE A 73 -13.18 6.48 2.40
N CYS A 74 -13.11 6.10 3.67
CA CYS A 74 -14.14 6.36 4.66
C CYS A 74 -13.90 7.66 5.45
N GLU A 75 -13.36 8.70 4.78
CA GLU A 75 -13.09 10.10 5.23
C GLU A 75 -14.16 10.78 6.12
N ASN A 76 -15.31 10.15 6.38
CA ASN A 76 -16.36 10.59 7.30
C ASN A 76 -16.40 9.77 8.61
N SER A 77 -15.26 9.29 9.11
CA SER A 77 -15.19 8.62 10.41
C SER A 77 -14.70 9.63 11.45
N ASP A 78 -15.51 9.87 12.48
CA ASP A 78 -15.14 10.78 13.58
C ASP A 78 -13.88 10.26 14.29
N ASP A 79 -13.07 11.13 14.91
CA ASP A 79 -11.84 10.75 15.63
C ASP A 79 -12.04 9.59 16.63
N SER A 80 -13.25 9.49 17.18
CA SER A 80 -13.63 8.43 18.11
C SER A 80 -13.71 7.02 17.47
N ASP A 81 -13.86 6.94 16.15
CA ASP A 81 -13.87 5.69 15.40
C ASP A 81 -12.45 5.23 15.03
N LEU A 82 -11.48 6.15 14.93
CA LEU A 82 -10.08 5.80 14.73
C LEU A 82 -9.48 5.10 15.97
N ASN A 83 -9.89 5.53 17.18
CA ASN A 83 -9.53 4.86 18.44
C ASN A 83 -10.03 3.40 18.51
N SER A 84 -11.08 3.05 17.74
CA SER A 84 -11.59 1.69 17.69
C SER A 84 -10.70 0.73 16.88
N LEU A 85 -9.71 1.23 16.12
CA LEU A 85 -8.79 0.40 15.32
C LEU A 85 -7.89 -0.50 16.14
N THR A 86 -7.64 -0.17 17.40
CA THR A 86 -6.76 -0.92 18.30
C THR A 86 -7.53 -1.74 19.33
N GLU A 87 -8.86 -1.61 19.36
CA GLU A 87 -9.73 -2.26 20.33
C GLU A 87 -10.44 -3.48 19.73
N VAL A 88 -10.64 -4.52 20.54
CA VAL A 88 -11.42 -5.70 20.16
C VAL A 88 -12.77 -5.66 20.88
N ASN A 89 -13.72 -4.88 20.35
CA ASN A 89 -15.05 -4.72 20.93
C ASN A 89 -16.14 -4.59 19.85
N GLU A 90 -17.40 -4.52 20.25
CA GLU A 90 -18.52 -4.41 19.30
C GLU A 90 -18.49 -3.12 18.47
N ARG A 91 -17.90 -2.05 19.01
CA ARG A 91 -17.71 -0.80 18.29
C ARG A 91 -16.73 -0.97 17.13
N SER A 92 -15.57 -1.58 17.37
CA SER A 92 -14.59 -1.82 16.32
C SER A 92 -15.11 -2.79 15.26
N LYS A 93 -15.84 -3.84 15.64
CA LYS A 93 -16.53 -4.72 14.68
C LYS A 93 -17.52 -3.96 13.78
N LYS A 94 -18.33 -3.07 14.35
CA LYS A 94 -19.29 -2.26 13.58
C LYS A 94 -18.57 -1.30 12.64
N PHE A 95 -17.47 -0.70 13.09
CA PHE A 95 -16.63 0.17 12.28
C PHE A 95 -16.03 -0.56 11.07
N TYR A 96 -15.34 -1.69 11.29
CA TYR A 96 -14.79 -2.51 10.21
C TYR A 96 -15.87 -3.00 9.25
N LYS A 97 -17.05 -3.39 9.75
CA LYS A 97 -18.19 -3.75 8.91
C LYS A 97 -18.61 -2.58 8.00
N GLY A 98 -18.61 -1.35 8.51
CA GLY A 98 -18.85 -0.15 7.71
C GLY A 98 -17.80 0.04 6.60
N LEU A 99 -16.52 -0.05 6.93
CA LEU A 99 -15.42 0.07 5.96
C LEU A 99 -15.55 -0.93 4.82
N TYR A 100 -15.73 -2.21 5.14
CA TYR A 100 -15.68 -3.28 4.13
C TYR A 100 -17.03 -3.59 3.46
N THR A 101 -18.13 -2.95 3.89
CA THR A 101 -19.40 -2.95 3.12
C THR A 101 -19.42 -1.88 2.03
N ASN A 102 -18.50 -0.90 2.08
CA ASN A 102 -18.34 0.11 1.03
C ASN A 102 -18.00 -0.54 -0.31
N LYS A 103 -18.81 -0.29 -1.35
CA LYS A 103 -18.64 -0.88 -2.68
C LYS A 103 -17.32 -0.48 -3.35
N LYS A 104 -16.83 0.72 -3.11
CA LYS A 104 -15.54 1.18 -3.64
C LYS A 104 -14.41 0.34 -3.05
N VAL A 105 -14.41 0.13 -1.73
CA VAL A 105 -13.45 -0.73 -1.02
C VAL A 105 -13.52 -2.16 -1.54
N GLN A 106 -14.72 -2.74 -1.65
CA GLN A 106 -14.90 -4.10 -2.17
C GLN A 106 -14.36 -4.26 -3.59
N ASN A 107 -14.61 -3.29 -4.48
CA ASN A 107 -14.13 -3.34 -5.86
C ASN A 107 -12.61 -3.28 -5.94
N ILE A 108 -11.96 -2.44 -5.13
CA ILE A 108 -10.49 -2.34 -5.05
C ILE A 108 -9.89 -3.66 -4.57
N ILE A 109 -10.39 -4.20 -3.45
CA ILE A 109 -9.88 -5.44 -2.87
C ILE A 109 -10.06 -6.60 -3.84
N LYS A 110 -11.23 -6.74 -4.47
CA LYS A 110 -11.47 -7.80 -5.48
C LYS A 110 -10.53 -7.72 -6.68
N ALA A 111 -10.18 -6.52 -7.12
CA ALA A 111 -9.25 -6.34 -8.24
C ALA A 111 -7.80 -6.70 -7.87
N LEU A 112 -7.39 -6.43 -6.63
CA LEU A 112 -6.00 -6.61 -6.17
C LEU A 112 -5.74 -7.98 -5.52
N LEU A 113 -6.77 -8.67 -5.03
CA LEU A 113 -6.64 -10.01 -4.43
C LEU A 113 -5.88 -11.00 -5.31
N PRO A 114 -6.21 -11.18 -6.61
CA PRO A 114 -5.48 -12.11 -7.47
C PRO A 114 -4.00 -11.74 -7.64
N TYR A 115 -3.67 -10.45 -7.55
CA TYR A 115 -2.29 -10.00 -7.64
C TYR A 115 -1.50 -10.36 -6.37
N PHE A 116 -2.09 -10.19 -5.19
CA PHE A 116 -1.45 -10.55 -3.92
C PHE A 116 -1.30 -12.07 -3.77
N ASP A 117 -2.30 -12.82 -4.20
CA ASP A 117 -2.29 -14.29 -4.26
C ASP A 117 -1.12 -14.81 -5.10
N ARG A 118 -0.97 -14.32 -6.35
CA ARG A 118 0.18 -14.69 -7.23
C ARG A 118 1.55 -14.31 -6.67
N LYS A 119 1.61 -13.43 -5.68
CA LYS A 119 2.84 -13.01 -5.01
C LYS A 119 3.08 -13.79 -3.71
N GLY A 120 2.24 -14.79 -3.39
CA GLY A 120 2.35 -15.63 -2.20
C GLY A 120 2.03 -14.89 -0.89
N LEU A 121 1.41 -13.71 -0.97
CA LEU A 121 1.14 -12.89 0.23
C LEU A 121 -0.07 -13.38 1.03
N LEU A 122 -0.87 -14.26 0.44
CA LEU A 122 -2.08 -14.84 1.04
C LEU A 122 -1.88 -16.31 1.43
N ASP A 123 -0.68 -16.85 1.21
CA ASP A 123 -0.35 -18.22 1.57
C ASP A 123 -0.27 -18.33 3.10
N VAL A 124 -1.08 -19.22 3.66
CA VAL A 124 -0.98 -19.55 5.08
C VAL A 124 0.21 -20.47 5.24
N SER A 125 1.19 -20.05 6.03
CA SER A 125 2.28 -20.94 6.46
C SER A 125 1.73 -21.82 7.58
N ASP A 126 1.85 -23.14 7.43
CA ASP A 126 1.51 -24.13 8.46
C ASP A 126 2.34 -23.93 9.75
#